data_AF-A0A2N2IM22-F1
#
_entry.id   AF-A0A2N2IM22-F1
#
_cell.length_a   1.000
_cell.length_b   1.000
_cell.length_c   1.000
_cell.angle_alpha   90.00
_cell.angle_beta   90.00
_cell.angle_gamma   90.00
#
_symmetry.space_group_name_H-M   'P 1'
#
loop_
_entity.id
_entity.type
_entity.pdbx_description
1 polymer ?
#
loop_
_entity_poly.entity_id
_entity_poly.type
_entity_poly.pdbx_seq_one_letter_code
_entity_poly.pdbx_strand_id
1 'polypeptide(L)'
;MTFSGNQGSSGDWSVHSPALSDRDFNRFSAFIYETCGIKLPPIKKTMLSARLQKRLRQLHLDSFSAYLDYVLSPDGQARELCHMIDVVSTNKTDFFREAKHFDVMTSLVLPDYVQRMTHSAHKTLRIWSAGCSSGEEPYTMAMVLEEFFSRYPGLDYSIFATDICTEVLAKAEEAIYS
;
A
#
# COMPACT_ATOMS: atom_id res chain seq x y z
N MET A 1 61.06 15.35 27.29
CA MET A 1 59.71 15.96 27.18
C MET A 1 58.74 14.87 26.79
N THR A 2 58.04 14.32 27.77
CA THR A 2 57.02 13.27 27.62
C THR A 2 55.67 13.92 27.34
N PHE A 3 55.09 13.69 26.17
CA PHE A 3 53.70 14.02 25.89
C PHE A 3 52.81 12.85 26.30
N SER A 4 52.07 13.03 27.38
CA SER A 4 51.02 12.13 27.84
C SER A 4 49.85 12.16 26.85
N GLY A 5 49.60 11.03 26.18
CA GLY A 5 48.42 10.84 25.34
C GLY A 5 47.18 10.68 26.20
N ASN A 6 46.26 11.64 26.08
CA ASN A 6 44.93 11.62 26.67
C ASN A 6 44.04 10.65 25.85
N GLN A 7 43.77 9.46 26.38
CA GLN A 7 42.73 8.57 25.85
C GLN A 7 41.43 8.83 26.61
N GLY A 8 40.47 9.47 25.94
CA GLY A 8 39.12 9.71 26.46
C GLY A 8 38.07 9.20 25.48
N SER A 9 37.52 8.02 25.80
CA SER A 9 36.18 7.51 25.46
C SER A 9 35.69 7.66 24.00
N SER A 10 35.99 6.66 23.18
CA SER A 10 35.16 6.30 22.03
C SER A 10 33.84 5.70 22.52
N GLY A 11 32.75 6.46 22.39
CA GLY A 11 31.38 5.98 22.64
C GLY A 11 31.05 4.82 21.73
N ASP A 12 30.66 3.69 22.34
CA ASP A 12 30.14 2.51 21.67
C ASP A 12 28.72 2.81 21.16
N TRP A 13 28.61 3.18 19.89
CA TRP A 13 27.33 3.36 19.19
C TRP A 13 26.88 2.08 18.50
N SER A 14 27.05 0.91 19.12
CA SER A 14 26.41 -0.31 18.66
C SER A 14 24.89 -0.15 18.79
N VAL A 15 24.27 0.38 17.74
CA VAL A 15 22.80 0.47 17.60
C VAL A 15 22.29 -0.96 17.47
N HIS A 16 22.03 -1.60 18.61
CA HIS A 16 21.35 -2.89 18.66
C HIS A 16 19.97 -2.71 18.05
N SER A 17 19.85 -3.08 16.78
CA SER A 17 18.56 -3.18 16.13
C SER A 17 17.78 -4.29 16.83
N PRO A 18 16.59 -4.01 17.39
CA PRO A 18 15.80 -5.05 18.02
C PRO A 18 15.52 -6.16 17.00
N ALA A 19 15.65 -7.41 17.42
CA ALA A 19 15.34 -8.56 16.59
C ALA A 19 13.88 -8.98 16.78
N LEU A 20 13.18 -9.29 15.69
CA LEU A 20 11.81 -9.79 15.77
C LEU A 20 11.83 -11.25 16.24
N SER A 21 11.26 -11.52 17.42
CA SER A 21 11.12 -12.88 17.94
C SER A 21 10.08 -13.68 17.15
N ASP A 22 10.13 -15.03 17.17
CA ASP A 22 9.08 -15.84 16.54
C ASP A 22 7.73 -15.66 17.22
N ARG A 23 7.74 -15.46 18.54
CA ARG A 23 6.54 -15.15 19.31
C ARG A 23 5.89 -13.85 18.81
N ASP A 24 6.65 -12.78 18.72
CA ASP A 24 6.13 -11.48 18.26
C ASP A 24 5.72 -11.54 16.79
N PHE A 25 6.50 -12.20 15.94
CA PHE A 25 6.13 -12.44 14.54
C PHE A 25 4.76 -13.11 14.42
N ASN A 26 4.50 -14.16 15.20
CA ASN A 26 3.21 -14.84 15.19
C ASN A 26 2.07 -13.93 15.67
N ARG A 27 2.32 -13.09 16.69
CA ARG A 27 1.33 -12.09 17.16
C ARG A 27 1.03 -11.05 16.08
N PHE A 28 2.05 -10.50 15.42
CA PHE A 28 1.85 -9.59 14.28
C PHE A 28 1.09 -10.27 13.15
N SER A 29 1.47 -11.48 12.77
CA SER A 29 0.85 -12.23 11.67
C SER A 29 -0.65 -12.46 11.94
N ALA A 30 -1.00 -12.87 13.16
CA ALA A 30 -2.40 -13.02 13.57
C ALA A 30 -3.16 -11.68 13.53
N PHE A 31 -2.61 -10.64 14.16
CA PHE A 31 -3.25 -9.33 14.22
C PHE A 31 -3.47 -8.69 12.83
N ILE A 32 -2.45 -8.76 11.98
CA ILE A 32 -2.50 -8.25 10.60
C ILE A 32 -3.54 -9.06 9.78
N TYR A 33 -3.58 -10.38 9.97
CA TYR A 33 -4.57 -11.20 9.30
C TYR A 33 -6.00 -10.87 9.76
N GLU A 34 -6.23 -10.70 11.06
CA GLU A 34 -7.54 -10.32 11.61
C GLU A 34 -7.98 -8.92 11.15
N THR A 35 -7.04 -7.99 11.02
CA THR A 35 -7.35 -6.59 10.69
C THR A 35 -7.60 -6.38 9.19
N CYS A 36 -6.77 -6.97 8.32
CA CYS A 36 -6.81 -6.69 6.88
C CYS A 36 -6.68 -7.93 5.97
N GLY A 37 -6.69 -9.14 6.53
CA GLY A 37 -6.66 -10.39 5.75
C GLY A 37 -5.29 -10.74 5.14
N ILE A 38 -4.24 -9.95 5.40
CA ILE A 38 -2.91 -10.20 4.83
C ILE A 38 -2.26 -11.39 5.54
N LYS A 39 -1.95 -12.45 4.78
CA LYS A 39 -1.22 -13.61 5.29
C LYS A 39 0.29 -13.38 5.28
N LEU A 40 0.91 -13.54 6.45
CA LEU A 40 2.36 -13.46 6.64
C LEU A 40 2.93 -14.82 7.05
N PRO A 41 3.30 -15.69 6.07
CA PRO A 41 4.00 -16.94 6.37
C PRO A 41 5.40 -16.68 6.97
N PRO A 42 6.00 -17.62 7.71
CA PRO A 42 7.28 -17.44 8.41
C PRO A 42 8.43 -16.91 7.54
N ILE A 43 8.45 -17.27 6.24
CA ILE A 43 9.45 -16.78 5.27
C ILE A 43 9.43 -15.24 5.11
N LYS A 44 8.31 -14.57 5.43
CA LYS A 44 8.19 -13.11 5.38
C LYS A 44 8.65 -12.41 6.66
N LYS A 45 9.13 -13.13 7.68
CA LYS A 45 9.59 -12.57 8.96
C LYS A 45 10.65 -11.48 8.80
N THR A 46 11.68 -11.74 7.99
CA THR A 46 12.75 -10.77 7.74
C THR A 46 12.22 -9.49 7.06
N MET A 47 11.30 -9.64 6.11
CA MET A 47 10.65 -8.51 5.44
C MET A 47 9.82 -7.69 6.43
N LEU A 48 8.99 -8.34 7.25
CA LEU A 48 8.19 -7.66 8.27
C LEU A 48 9.07 -6.89 9.25
N SER A 49 10.12 -7.53 9.76
CA SER A 49 11.10 -6.92 10.67
C SER A 49 11.71 -5.67 10.07
N ALA A 50 12.19 -5.73 8.82
CA ALA A 50 12.83 -4.60 8.16
C ALA A 50 11.87 -3.42 7.96
N ARG A 51 10.61 -3.69 7.59
CA ARG A 51 9.61 -2.63 7.34
C ARG A 51 9.12 -1.97 8.62
N LEU A 52 8.86 -2.76 9.67
CA LEU A 52 8.44 -2.23 10.97
C LEU A 52 9.56 -1.49 11.70
N GLN A 53 10.83 -1.82 11.44
CA GLN A 53 11.95 -1.16 12.11
C GLN A 53 11.98 0.36 11.90
N LYS A 54 11.50 0.86 10.74
CA LYS A 54 11.36 2.30 10.50
C LYS A 54 10.35 2.94 11.46
N ARG A 55 9.24 2.25 11.75
CA ARG A 55 8.19 2.72 12.68
C ARG A 55 8.69 2.75 14.12
N LEU A 56 9.39 1.69 14.56
CA LEU A 56 10.01 1.64 15.89
C LEU A 56 10.92 2.85 16.13
N ARG A 57 11.76 3.21 15.14
CA ARG A 57 12.65 4.37 15.23
C ARG A 57 11.88 5.70 15.29
N GLN A 58 10.81 5.84 14.52
CA GLN A 58 9.98 7.06 14.51
C GLN A 58 9.23 7.28 15.83
N LEU A 59 8.84 6.19 16.50
CA LEU A 59 8.12 6.24 17.78
C LEU A 59 9.05 6.14 18.99
N HIS A 60 10.38 6.05 18.78
CA HIS A 60 11.36 5.84 19.84
C HIS A 60 11.07 4.61 20.71
N LEU A 61 10.68 3.49 20.08
CA LEU A 61 10.38 2.23 20.76
C LEU A 61 11.52 1.22 20.58
N ASP A 62 11.91 0.60 21.69
CA ASP A 62 13.09 -0.26 21.76
C ASP A 62 12.81 -1.74 21.43
N SER A 63 11.55 -2.13 21.23
CA SER A 63 11.20 -3.52 20.92
C SER A 63 9.95 -3.67 20.06
N PHE A 64 9.90 -4.78 19.31
CA PHE A 64 8.73 -5.15 18.51
C PHE A 64 7.51 -5.49 19.37
N SER A 65 7.70 -6.08 20.56
CA SER A 65 6.58 -6.31 21.49
C SER A 65 5.99 -4.98 21.94
N ALA A 66 6.81 -4.00 22.36
CA ALA A 66 6.33 -2.68 22.78
C ALA A 66 5.58 -1.96 21.65
N TYR A 67 6.08 -2.08 20.41
CA TYR A 67 5.37 -1.55 19.24
C TYR A 67 4.01 -2.23 19.03
N LEU A 68 3.93 -3.56 19.11
CA LEU A 68 2.67 -4.27 18.96
C LEU A 68 1.68 -3.91 20.08
N ASP A 69 2.15 -3.84 21.32
CA ASP A 69 1.32 -3.48 22.47
C ASP A 69 0.79 -2.05 22.34
N TYR A 70 1.60 -1.12 21.82
CA TYR A 70 1.16 0.23 21.49
C TYR A 70 0.07 0.21 20.40
N VAL A 71 0.30 -0.46 19.26
CA VAL A 71 -0.68 -0.54 18.16
C VAL A 71 -2.01 -1.13 18.62
N LEU A 72 -1.99 -2.09 19.55
CA LEU A 72 -3.19 -2.70 20.11
C LEU A 72 -3.94 -1.80 21.11
N SER A 73 -3.29 -0.78 21.66
CA SER A 73 -3.92 0.17 22.58
C SER A 73 -4.93 1.08 21.86
N PRO A 74 -5.90 1.69 22.57
CA PRO A 74 -6.84 2.62 21.95
C PRO A 74 -6.18 3.79 21.21
N ASP A 75 -5.08 4.34 21.76
CA ASP A 75 -4.36 5.44 21.12
C ASP A 75 -3.60 4.96 19.86
N GLY A 76 -2.97 3.79 19.94
CA GLY A 76 -2.28 3.21 18.79
C GLY A 76 -3.22 2.77 17.68
N GLN A 77 -4.41 2.25 18.00
CA GLN A 77 -5.42 1.96 16.99
C GLN A 77 -5.87 3.22 16.24
N ALA A 78 -5.98 4.35 16.95
CA ALA A 78 -6.39 5.61 16.35
C ALA A 78 -5.29 6.28 15.51
N ARG A 79 -4.01 6.08 15.85
CA ARG A 79 -2.90 6.88 15.30
C ARG A 79 -1.86 6.09 14.52
N GLU A 80 -1.63 4.83 14.88
CA GLU A 80 -0.50 4.04 14.35
C GLU A 80 -0.95 2.85 13.50
N LEU A 81 -2.16 2.35 13.70
CA LEU A 81 -2.66 1.18 12.96
C LEU A 81 -2.56 1.35 11.45
N CYS A 82 -3.00 2.49 10.91
CA CYS A 82 -2.88 2.79 9.49
C CYS A 82 -1.42 2.73 9.04
N HIS A 83 -0.50 3.39 9.75
CA HIS A 83 0.92 3.36 9.42
C HIS A 83 1.53 1.96 9.47
N MET A 84 1.10 1.11 10.41
CA MET A 84 1.53 -0.28 10.45
C MET A 84 1.04 -1.03 9.21
N ILE A 85 -0.22 -0.87 8.83
CA ILE A 85 -0.80 -1.50 7.64
C ILE A 85 -0.06 -1.03 6.39
N ASP A 86 0.20 0.28 6.27
CA ASP A 86 0.89 0.90 5.13
C ASP A 86 2.28 0.30 4.90
N VAL A 87 3.05 0.06 5.96
CA VAL A 87 4.37 -0.55 5.82
C VAL A 87 4.27 -2.07 5.56
N VAL A 88 3.21 -2.73 6.00
CA VAL A 88 3.03 -4.18 5.78
C VAL A 88 2.47 -4.48 4.40
N SER A 89 1.63 -3.60 3.84
CA SER A 89 1.10 -3.75 2.49
C SER A 89 2.24 -3.68 1.46
N THR A 90 2.14 -4.45 0.39
CA THR A 90 3.14 -4.40 -0.70
C THR A 90 2.57 -3.52 -1.79
N ASN A 91 2.88 -2.23 -1.71
CA ASN A 91 2.38 -1.19 -2.61
C ASN A 91 3.20 -1.12 -3.90
N LYS A 92 3.41 -2.27 -4.56
CA LYS A 92 3.98 -2.25 -5.92
C LYS A 92 2.84 -2.16 -6.92
N THR A 93 2.75 -1.04 -7.59
CA THR A 93 1.83 -0.77 -8.70
C THR A 93 2.62 -0.02 -9.76
N ASP A 94 2.33 -0.28 -11.02
CA ASP A 94 2.99 0.32 -12.16
C ASP A 94 1.90 0.65 -13.18
N PHE A 95 2.06 1.70 -13.98
CA PHE A 95 1.15 1.98 -15.10
C PHE A 95 1.11 0.78 -16.05
N PHE A 96 -0.09 0.47 -16.56
CA PHE A 96 -0.31 -0.69 -17.44
C PHE A 96 0.20 -2.02 -16.87
N ARG A 97 0.22 -2.17 -15.54
CA ARG A 97 0.45 -3.48 -14.91
C ARG A 97 -0.55 -4.48 -15.48
N GLU A 98 -0.04 -5.62 -15.95
CA GLU A 98 -0.85 -6.67 -16.58
C GLU A 98 -1.67 -6.15 -17.78
N ALA A 99 -1.02 -5.41 -18.69
CA ALA A 99 -1.60 -4.80 -19.90
C ALA A 99 -2.66 -5.65 -20.65
N LYS A 100 -2.51 -6.99 -20.65
CA LYS A 100 -3.46 -7.94 -21.23
C LYS A 100 -4.91 -7.79 -20.72
N HIS A 101 -5.10 -7.34 -19.48
CA HIS A 101 -6.44 -7.06 -18.95
C HIS A 101 -7.11 -5.90 -19.69
N PHE A 102 -6.35 -4.85 -20.04
CA PHE A 102 -6.85 -3.73 -20.81
C PHE A 102 -7.09 -4.10 -22.29
N ASP A 103 -6.30 -5.03 -22.83
CA ASP A 103 -6.56 -5.60 -24.17
C ASP A 103 -7.92 -6.31 -24.22
N VAL A 104 -8.21 -7.17 -23.22
CA VAL A 104 -9.50 -7.85 -23.11
C VAL A 104 -10.64 -6.84 -22.91
N MET A 105 -10.41 -5.82 -22.08
CA MET A 105 -11.38 -4.77 -21.85
C MET A 105 -11.77 -4.05 -23.15
N THR A 106 -10.79 -3.59 -23.92
CA THR A 106 -11.01 -2.82 -25.16
C THR A 106 -11.50 -3.66 -26.34
N SER A 107 -11.08 -4.92 -26.43
CA SER A 107 -11.45 -5.79 -27.56
C SER A 107 -12.77 -6.55 -27.37
N LEU A 108 -13.17 -6.80 -26.12
CA LEU A 108 -14.34 -7.63 -25.81
C LEU A 108 -15.37 -6.90 -24.94
N VAL A 109 -14.96 -6.39 -23.78
CA VAL A 109 -15.89 -5.91 -22.74
C VAL A 109 -16.58 -4.60 -23.15
N LEU A 110 -15.80 -3.59 -23.57
CA LEU A 110 -16.33 -2.28 -23.93
C LEU A 110 -17.20 -2.31 -25.20
N PRO A 111 -16.83 -3.05 -26.28
CA PRO A 111 -17.71 -3.21 -27.43
C PRO A 111 -19.07 -3.85 -27.09
N ASP A 112 -19.08 -4.90 -26.26
CA ASP A 112 -20.31 -5.54 -25.79
C ASP A 112 -21.15 -4.56 -24.94
N TYR A 113 -20.52 -3.78 -24.06
CA TYR A 113 -21.19 -2.74 -23.27
C TYR A 113 -21.89 -1.71 -24.17
N VAL A 114 -21.19 -1.16 -25.17
CA VAL A 114 -21.76 -0.19 -26.11
C VAL A 114 -23.00 -0.75 -26.80
N GLN A 115 -22.92 -2.00 -27.27
CA GLN A 115 -24.02 -2.65 -27.97
C GLN A 115 -25.27 -2.72 -27.08
N ARG A 116 -25.12 -3.06 -25.79
CA ARG A 116 -26.21 -3.12 -24.82
C ARG A 116 -26.79 -1.74 -24.48
N MET A 117 -25.98 -0.69 -24.51
CA MET A 117 -26.39 0.67 -24.13
C MET A 117 -27.10 1.45 -25.23
N THR A 118 -27.13 0.94 -26.47
CA THR A 118 -27.85 1.56 -27.60
C THR A 118 -29.31 1.90 -27.29
N HIS A 119 -29.97 1.10 -26.44
CA HIS A 119 -31.37 1.28 -26.05
C HIS A 119 -31.56 1.71 -24.57
N SER A 120 -30.48 2.00 -23.85
CA SER A 120 -30.55 2.36 -22.43
C SER A 120 -30.73 3.87 -22.22
N ALA A 121 -31.53 4.24 -21.21
CA ALA A 121 -31.64 5.60 -20.71
C ALA A 121 -30.41 6.04 -19.88
N HIS A 122 -29.67 5.07 -19.33
CA HIS A 122 -28.46 5.30 -18.55
C HIS A 122 -27.24 4.78 -19.30
N LYS A 123 -26.35 5.70 -19.68
CA LYS A 123 -25.23 5.46 -20.60
C LYS A 123 -23.86 5.63 -19.94
N THR A 124 -23.80 5.52 -18.61
CA THR A 124 -22.57 5.67 -17.83
C THR A 124 -22.04 4.31 -17.38
N LEU A 125 -20.83 3.96 -17.78
CA LEU A 125 -20.11 2.79 -17.27
C LEU A 125 -19.54 3.09 -15.89
N ARG A 126 -19.73 2.21 -14.91
CA ARG A 126 -19.18 2.36 -13.57
C ARG A 126 -18.17 1.26 -13.30
N ILE A 127 -16.94 1.64 -13.00
CA ILE A 127 -15.82 0.73 -12.73
C ILE A 127 -15.32 0.97 -11.32
N TRP A 128 -14.94 -0.10 -10.64
CA TRP A 128 -14.31 -0.05 -9.33
C TRP A 128 -12.91 -0.65 -9.39
N SER A 129 -11.89 0.17 -9.11
CA SER A 129 -10.52 -0.28 -8.84
C SER A 129 -10.36 -0.53 -7.35
N ALA A 130 -10.31 -1.80 -6.97
CA ALA A 130 -10.22 -2.24 -5.58
C ALA A 130 -8.77 -2.58 -5.22
N GLY A 131 -8.16 -1.80 -4.31
CA GLY A 131 -6.73 -1.87 -4.01
C GLY A 131 -5.89 -1.07 -5.00
N CYS A 132 -6.26 0.18 -5.27
CA CYS A 132 -5.67 1.01 -6.32
C CYS A 132 -4.23 1.48 -6.05
N SER A 133 -3.72 1.27 -4.84
CA SER A 133 -2.41 1.71 -4.38
C SER A 133 -2.19 3.21 -4.69
N SER A 134 -1.12 3.59 -5.40
CA SER A 134 -0.77 4.98 -5.71
C SER A 134 -1.46 5.52 -6.97
N GLY A 135 -2.50 4.85 -7.47
CA GLY A 135 -3.40 5.36 -8.50
C GLY A 135 -3.07 4.96 -9.94
N GLU A 136 -1.95 4.28 -10.18
CA GLU A 136 -1.52 3.91 -11.54
C GLU A 136 -2.58 3.07 -12.26
N GLU A 137 -3.26 2.14 -11.56
CA GLU A 137 -4.34 1.33 -12.14
C GLU A 137 -5.57 2.17 -12.54
N PRO A 138 -6.23 2.94 -11.65
CA PRO A 138 -7.39 3.75 -12.04
C PRO A 138 -7.04 4.82 -13.06
N TYR A 139 -5.82 5.36 -13.08
CA TYR A 139 -5.39 6.27 -14.14
C TYR A 139 -5.13 5.56 -15.48
N THR A 140 -4.50 4.39 -15.47
CA THR A 140 -4.38 3.55 -16.68
C THR A 140 -5.78 3.25 -17.24
N MET A 141 -6.71 2.88 -16.37
CA MET A 141 -8.10 2.64 -16.70
C MET A 141 -8.75 3.87 -17.34
N ALA A 142 -8.57 5.06 -16.75
CA ALA A 142 -9.08 6.31 -17.29
C ALA A 142 -8.52 6.59 -18.69
N MET A 143 -7.21 6.43 -18.90
CA MET A 143 -6.58 6.63 -20.21
C MET A 143 -7.18 5.71 -21.28
N VAL A 144 -7.33 4.42 -20.95
CA VAL A 144 -7.89 3.42 -21.86
C VAL A 144 -9.37 3.68 -22.17
N LEU A 145 -10.16 4.04 -21.15
CA LEU A 145 -11.58 4.36 -21.32
C LEU A 145 -11.77 5.64 -22.12
N GLU A 146 -11.00 6.69 -21.84
CA GLU A 146 -11.10 7.95 -22.58
C GLU A 146 -10.81 7.73 -24.07
N GLU A 147 -9.75 6.97 -24.39
CA GLU A 147 -9.42 6.62 -25.78
C GLU A 147 -10.58 5.87 -26.45
N PHE A 148 -11.17 4.89 -25.77
CA PHE A 148 -12.27 4.09 -26.31
C PHE A 148 -13.56 4.92 -26.48
N PHE A 149 -13.99 5.64 -25.45
CA PHE A 149 -15.26 6.36 -25.40
C PHE A 149 -15.25 7.63 -26.27
N SER A 150 -14.08 8.17 -26.63
CA SER A 150 -13.96 9.25 -27.62
C SER A 150 -14.66 8.94 -28.96
N ARG A 151 -14.83 7.64 -29.29
CA ARG A 151 -15.50 7.15 -30.51
C ARG A 151 -17.01 7.00 -30.36
N TYR A 152 -17.54 7.13 -29.15
CA TYR A 152 -18.94 6.86 -28.80
C TYR A 152 -19.58 8.05 -28.04
N PRO A 153 -19.81 9.18 -28.73
CA PRO A 153 -20.39 10.36 -28.09
C PRO A 153 -21.76 10.04 -27.46
N GLY A 154 -21.93 10.43 -26.20
CA GLY A 154 -23.15 10.18 -25.42
C GLY A 154 -23.11 8.93 -24.54
N LEU A 155 -22.01 8.16 -24.58
CA LEU A 155 -21.63 7.28 -23.49
C LEU A 155 -20.67 8.02 -22.55
N ASP A 156 -20.71 7.67 -21.27
CA ASP A 156 -19.90 8.27 -20.22
C ASP A 156 -19.32 7.17 -19.33
N TYR A 157 -18.36 7.50 -18.47
CA TYR A 157 -17.83 6.55 -17.50
C TYR A 157 -17.47 7.22 -16.16
N SER A 158 -17.38 6.39 -15.12
CA SER A 158 -16.90 6.80 -13.81
C SER A 158 -16.06 5.68 -13.22
N ILE A 159 -14.96 6.06 -12.58
CA ILE A 159 -14.05 5.15 -11.89
C ILE A 159 -14.10 5.49 -10.42
N PHE A 160 -14.46 4.51 -9.60
CA PHE A 160 -14.32 4.56 -8.17
C PHE A 160 -13.05 3.79 -7.79
N ALA A 161 -12.15 4.39 -7.02
CA ALA A 161 -10.90 3.77 -6.62
C ALA A 161 -10.80 3.75 -5.10
N THR A 162 -10.41 2.62 -4.53
CA THR A 162 -10.30 2.45 -3.07
C THR A 162 -9.03 1.72 -2.72
N ASP A 163 -8.40 2.07 -1.61
CA ASP A 163 -7.31 1.32 -1.01
C ASP A 163 -7.43 1.33 0.52
N ILE A 164 -6.76 0.40 1.18
CA ILE A 164 -6.67 0.37 2.64
C ILE A 164 -5.56 1.29 3.15
N CYS A 165 -4.54 1.55 2.33
CA CYS A 165 -3.39 2.35 2.67
C CYS A 165 -3.66 3.82 2.38
N THR A 166 -3.84 4.64 3.43
CA THR A 166 -4.14 6.06 3.28
C THR A 166 -2.97 6.85 2.70
N GLU A 167 -1.74 6.44 2.95
CA GLU A 167 -0.55 7.11 2.40
C GLU A 167 -0.50 7.01 0.86
N VAL A 168 -0.86 5.85 0.29
CA VAL A 168 -0.87 5.70 -1.18
C VAL A 168 -2.11 6.31 -1.80
N LEU A 169 -3.24 6.35 -1.11
CA LEU A 169 -4.41 7.11 -1.56
C LEU A 169 -4.09 8.61 -1.72
N ALA A 170 -3.36 9.20 -0.78
CA ALA A 170 -2.93 10.60 -0.91
C ALA A 170 -2.07 10.82 -2.17
N LYS A 171 -1.17 9.86 -2.48
CA LYS A 171 -0.38 9.90 -3.73
C LYS A 171 -1.25 9.73 -4.98
N ALA A 172 -2.25 8.86 -4.92
CA ALA A 172 -3.22 8.68 -5.99
C ALA A 172 -4.03 9.96 -6.23
N GLU A 173 -4.47 10.65 -5.17
CA GLU A 173 -5.18 11.92 -5.27
C GLU A 173 -4.30 13.05 -5.85
N GLU A 174 -3.02 13.11 -5.48
CA GLU A 174 -2.06 14.08 -6.03
C GLU A 174 -1.73 13.83 -7.51
N ALA A 175 -1.70 12.56 -7.93
CA ALA A 175 -1.47 12.12 -9.31
C ALA A 175 -0.14 12.58 -9.95
N ILE A 176 0.93 12.69 -9.14
CA ILE A 176 2.27 13.08 -9.60
C ILE A 176 3.20 11.85 -9.59
N TYR A 177 3.74 11.50 -10.76
CA TYR A 177 4.59 10.32 -10.97
C TYR A 177 5.96 10.70 -11.57
N SER A 178 7.01 9.93 -11.27
CA SER A 178 8.41 10.19 -11.67
C SER A 178 9.10 8.97 -12.26
#